data_AF-A0A8D2D7B3-F1
#
_entry.id   AF-A0A8D2D7B3-F1
#
_cell.length_a   1.000
_cell.length_b   1.000
_cell.length_c   1.000
_cell.angle_alpha   90.00
_cell.angle_beta   90.00
_cell.angle_gamma   90.00
#
_symmetry.space_group_name_H-M   'P 1'
#
loop_
_entity.id
_entity.type
_entity.pdbx_description
1 polymer ?
#
loop_
_entity_poly.entity_id
_entity_poly.type
_entity_poly.pdbx_seq_one_letter_code
_entity_poly.pdbx_strand_id
1 'polypeptide(L)'
;MADNPNPGTLNDNSERLFSFGVIADIQYADLEDGYNFQGSRRRYYRHSLLHLQGAIEDWNKESSTPCCVLQLGDIIDELVMNTLKMLKVPVHHTWGNHEFYNFSRDYLTRSKLNTRFLEDRIVHHPETIPSENYYAYHFVPFPKFRFILLNAYDLSVLGVDQSSPKYQQCMKILREHNPNTELNMMLLFLFLSTLCCLHCQGSSLLSHPSLMVISLTLSPSYG
;
A
#
# COMPACT_ATOMS: atom_id res chain seq x y z
N MET A 1 -45.70 22.75 34.90
CA MET A 1 -44.98 22.84 33.61
C MET A 1 -43.52 22.97 33.96
N ALA A 2 -42.78 21.88 33.84
CA ALA A 2 -41.34 21.83 34.13
C ALA A 2 -40.63 21.77 32.79
N ASP A 3 -39.83 22.79 32.49
CA ASP A 3 -38.95 22.82 31.33
C ASP A 3 -37.86 21.77 31.50
N ASN A 4 -37.83 20.81 30.59
CA ASN A 4 -36.80 19.78 30.53
C ASN A 4 -35.63 20.34 29.72
N PRO A 5 -34.39 20.41 30.26
CA PRO A 5 -33.26 20.90 29.49
C PRO A 5 -32.94 19.92 28.36
N ASN A 6 -32.92 20.45 27.14
CA ASN A 6 -32.55 19.77 25.91
C ASN A 6 -31.17 19.09 26.09
N PRO A 7 -31.01 17.78 25.86
CA PRO A 7 -29.70 17.14 25.94
C PRO A 7 -28.82 17.75 24.85
N GLY A 8 -27.80 18.48 25.28
CA GLY A 8 -26.86 19.14 24.39
C GLY A 8 -26.34 18.15 23.36
N THR A 9 -26.50 18.50 22.08
CA THR A 9 -25.83 17.86 20.97
C THR A 9 -24.35 17.81 21.31
N LEU A 10 -23.83 16.63 21.61
CA LEU A 10 -22.40 16.41 21.70
C LEU A 10 -21.85 16.65 20.29
N ASN A 11 -21.43 17.89 20.02
CA ASN A 11 -20.58 18.19 18.89
C ASN A 11 -19.27 17.46 19.16
N ASP A 12 -19.19 16.23 18.68
CA ASP A 12 -17.95 15.50 18.51
C ASP A 12 -17.16 16.20 17.39
N ASN A 13 -16.73 17.43 17.65
CA ASN A 13 -15.83 18.22 16.82
C ASN A 13 -14.42 17.64 16.97
N SER A 14 -14.26 16.36 16.64
CA SER A 14 -12.95 15.77 16.47
C SER A 14 -12.34 16.44 15.23
N GLU A 15 -11.43 17.39 15.45
CA GLU A 15 -10.74 18.07 14.36
C GLU A 15 -9.87 17.05 13.61
N ARG A 16 -10.13 16.88 12.31
CA ARG A 16 -9.34 16.03 11.41
C ARG A 16 -7.93 16.61 11.30
N LEU A 17 -6.93 15.88 11.81
CA LEU A 17 -5.53 16.33 11.79
C LEU A 17 -4.96 16.31 10.37
N PHE A 18 -5.11 15.17 9.70
CA PHE A 18 -4.78 14.99 8.29
C PHE A 18 -5.49 13.73 7.77
N SER A 19 -5.30 13.48 6.48
CA SER A 19 -5.89 12.35 5.77
C SER A 19 -5.03 11.91 4.61
N PHE A 20 -5.15 10.65 4.24
CA PHE A 20 -4.47 10.05 3.12
C PHE A 20 -5.35 8.96 2.51
N GLY A 21 -5.21 8.75 1.20
CA GLY A 21 -5.87 7.63 0.53
C GLY A 21 -5.03 6.36 0.66
N VAL A 22 -5.68 5.20 0.70
CA VAL A 22 -5.03 3.89 0.62
C VAL A 22 -5.75 3.04 -0.43
N ILE A 23 -4.96 2.39 -1.29
CA ILE A 23 -5.44 1.41 -2.29
C ILE A 23 -4.44 0.26 -2.41
N ALA A 24 -4.95 -0.96 -2.57
CA ALA A 24 -4.13 -2.17 -2.66
C ALA A 24 -4.69 -3.12 -3.71
N ASP A 25 -3.82 -3.99 -4.25
CA ASP A 25 -4.22 -5.14 -5.08
C ASP A 25 -5.10 -4.77 -6.28
N ILE A 26 -4.74 -3.68 -6.99
CA ILE A 26 -5.49 -3.27 -8.19
C ILE A 26 -5.49 -4.41 -9.21
N GLN A 27 -4.34 -5.04 -9.45
CA GLN A 27 -4.21 -6.27 -10.27
C GLN A 27 -5.06 -6.23 -11.56
N TYR A 28 -5.13 -5.07 -12.22
CA TYR A 28 -5.88 -4.92 -13.46
C TYR A 28 -5.28 -5.81 -14.53
N ALA A 29 -6.17 -6.45 -15.28
CA ALA A 29 -5.85 -7.12 -16.53
C ALA A 29 -7.06 -7.05 -17.44
N ASP A 30 -6.82 -6.92 -18.75
CA ASP A 30 -7.88 -7.03 -19.75
C ASP A 30 -8.27 -8.50 -19.99
N LEU A 31 -8.77 -9.14 -18.94
CA LEU A 31 -9.16 -10.55 -18.90
C LEU A 31 -10.58 -10.69 -18.34
N GLU A 32 -11.25 -11.78 -18.70
CA GLU A 32 -12.50 -12.17 -18.07
C GLU A 32 -12.30 -12.43 -16.57
N ASP A 33 -13.35 -12.19 -15.78
CA ASP A 33 -13.35 -12.47 -14.35
C ASP A 33 -12.88 -13.91 -14.10
N GLY A 34 -11.93 -14.04 -13.19
CA GLY A 34 -11.35 -15.33 -12.83
C GLY A 34 -11.61 -15.70 -11.38
N TYR A 35 -10.91 -16.73 -10.93
CA TYR A 35 -10.80 -17.07 -9.52
C TYR A 35 -9.33 -17.09 -9.12
N ASN A 36 -9.08 -16.96 -7.81
CA ASN A 36 -7.77 -17.25 -7.26
C ASN A 36 -7.40 -18.73 -7.51
N PHE A 37 -6.14 -19.08 -7.28
CA PHE A 37 -5.63 -20.43 -7.51
C PHE A 37 -6.45 -21.54 -6.82
N GLN A 38 -6.98 -21.27 -5.62
CA GLN A 38 -7.80 -22.21 -4.86
C GLN A 38 -9.28 -22.25 -5.30
N GLY A 39 -9.69 -21.43 -6.27
CA GLY A 39 -11.09 -21.33 -6.72
C GLY A 39 -12.05 -20.71 -5.71
N SER A 40 -11.56 -20.24 -4.56
CA SER A 40 -12.37 -19.78 -3.42
C SER A 40 -12.78 -18.32 -3.49
N ARG A 41 -12.06 -17.49 -4.26
CA ARG A 41 -12.33 -16.05 -4.38
C ARG A 41 -12.35 -15.64 -5.84
N ARG A 42 -13.41 -14.94 -6.24
CA ARG A 42 -13.52 -14.33 -7.56
C ARG A 42 -12.59 -13.13 -7.67
N ARG A 43 -12.01 -12.94 -8.86
CA ARG A 43 -11.13 -11.83 -9.23
C ARG A 43 -11.77 -11.05 -10.37
N TYR A 44 -12.02 -9.76 -10.15
CA TYR A 44 -12.69 -8.89 -11.10
C TYR A 44 -11.69 -7.98 -11.83
N TYR A 45 -10.92 -8.54 -12.77
CA TYR A 45 -9.74 -7.89 -13.34
C TYR A 45 -10.04 -6.56 -14.04
N ARG A 46 -11.08 -6.47 -14.86
CA ARG A 46 -11.44 -5.21 -15.53
C ARG A 46 -12.09 -4.21 -14.57
N HIS A 47 -12.85 -4.72 -13.60
CA HIS A 47 -13.58 -3.88 -12.66
C HIS A 47 -12.65 -3.14 -11.70
N SER A 48 -11.46 -3.67 -11.41
CA SER A 48 -10.50 -2.99 -10.54
C SER A 48 -10.09 -1.61 -11.06
N LEU A 49 -10.07 -1.41 -12.38
CA LEU A 49 -9.85 -0.09 -12.98
C LEU A 49 -10.99 0.89 -12.69
N LEU A 50 -12.24 0.42 -12.73
CA LEU A 50 -13.40 1.25 -12.37
C LEU A 50 -13.37 1.65 -10.91
N HIS A 51 -12.98 0.74 -10.02
CA HIS A 51 -12.81 1.04 -8.61
C HIS A 51 -11.68 2.05 -8.35
N LEU A 52 -10.56 1.94 -9.08
CA LEU A 52 -9.49 2.93 -9.03
C LEU A 52 -10.00 4.31 -9.49
N GLN A 53 -10.71 4.37 -10.62
CA GLN A 53 -11.27 5.63 -11.13
C GLN A 53 -12.22 6.27 -10.12
N GLY A 54 -13.14 5.49 -9.53
CA GLY A 54 -14.04 5.96 -8.47
C GLY A 54 -13.30 6.50 -7.26
N ALA A 55 -12.29 5.77 -6.76
CA ALA A 55 -11.47 6.22 -5.63
C ALA A 55 -10.75 7.55 -5.92
N ILE A 56 -10.17 7.69 -7.11
CA ILE A 56 -9.51 8.92 -7.55
C ILE A 56 -10.51 10.08 -7.63
N GLU A 57 -11.69 9.84 -8.18
CA GLU A 57 -12.75 10.85 -8.24
C GLU A 57 -13.16 11.32 -6.85
N ASP A 58 -13.39 10.38 -5.93
CA ASP A 58 -13.78 10.69 -4.55
C ASP A 58 -12.71 11.51 -3.84
N TRP A 59 -11.45 11.06 -3.86
CA TRP A 59 -10.33 11.78 -3.25
C TRP A 59 -10.10 13.17 -3.86
N ASN A 60 -10.31 13.31 -5.18
CA ASN A 60 -10.18 14.60 -5.87
C ASN A 60 -11.34 15.57 -5.62
N LYS A 61 -12.49 15.08 -5.12
CA LYS A 61 -13.70 15.84 -4.77
C LYS A 61 -13.83 16.10 -3.26
N GLU A 62 -13.09 15.39 -2.41
CA GLU A 62 -13.09 15.62 -0.96
C GLU A 62 -12.79 17.10 -0.63
N SER A 63 -13.58 17.68 0.27
CA SER A 63 -13.40 19.07 0.75
C SER A 63 -12.06 19.27 1.43
N SER A 64 -11.58 18.24 2.14
CA SER A 64 -10.23 18.15 2.70
C SER A 64 -9.44 17.13 1.90
N THR A 65 -8.73 17.60 0.88
CA THR A 65 -7.94 16.74 -0.01
C THR A 65 -6.91 15.93 0.79
N PRO A 66 -6.75 14.61 0.53
CA PRO A 66 -5.72 13.81 1.20
C PRO A 66 -4.31 14.38 0.93
N CYS A 67 -3.39 14.26 1.89
CA CYS A 67 -2.02 14.75 1.70
C CYS A 67 -1.24 13.89 0.70
N CYS A 68 -1.61 12.62 0.58
CA CYS A 68 -1.02 11.66 -0.35
C CYS A 68 -1.94 10.44 -0.52
N VAL A 69 -1.60 9.56 -1.47
CA VAL A 69 -2.17 8.22 -1.60
C VAL A 69 -1.08 7.16 -1.41
N LEU A 70 -1.33 6.17 -0.57
CA LEU A 70 -0.50 4.98 -0.42
C LEU A 70 -1.06 3.87 -1.30
N GLN A 71 -0.27 3.42 -2.28
CA GLN A 71 -0.59 2.29 -3.11
C GLN A 71 0.25 1.08 -2.67
N LEU A 72 -0.42 0.03 -2.18
CA LEU A 72 0.21 -1.03 -1.40
C LEU A 72 0.68 -2.26 -2.22
N GLY A 73 1.13 -2.05 -3.46
CA GLY A 73 1.64 -3.11 -4.34
C GLY A 73 0.60 -3.70 -5.30
N ASP A 74 1.10 -4.60 -6.14
CA ASP A 74 0.36 -5.37 -7.14
C ASP A 74 -0.32 -4.53 -8.24
N ILE A 75 0.44 -3.59 -8.80
CA ILE A 75 0.19 -2.89 -10.06
C ILE A 75 1.12 -3.43 -11.14
N ILE A 76 0.52 -3.83 -12.26
CA ILE A 76 1.26 -4.43 -13.37
C ILE A 76 1.06 -3.72 -14.70
N ASP A 77 0.06 -2.84 -14.80
CA ASP A 77 -0.44 -2.34 -16.09
C ASP A 77 -0.23 -0.83 -16.28
N GLU A 78 0.12 -0.43 -17.51
CA GLU A 78 0.35 0.98 -17.86
C GLU A 78 -0.94 1.81 -17.81
N LEU A 79 -2.10 1.22 -18.09
CA LEU A 79 -3.39 1.89 -17.98
C LEU A 79 -3.66 2.34 -16.54
N VAL A 80 -3.37 1.46 -15.56
CA VAL A 80 -3.45 1.79 -14.14
C VAL A 80 -2.50 2.94 -13.79
N MET A 81 -1.26 2.89 -14.29
CA MET A 81 -0.29 3.98 -14.09
C MET A 81 -0.75 5.30 -14.70
N ASN A 82 -1.44 5.28 -15.85
CA ASN A 82 -2.00 6.47 -16.47
C ASN A 82 -3.18 7.01 -15.69
N THR A 83 -4.06 6.14 -15.18
CA THR A 83 -5.19 6.52 -14.33
C THR A 83 -4.70 7.15 -13.01
N LEU A 84 -3.67 6.59 -12.38
CA LEU A 84 -3.08 7.16 -11.16
C LEU A 84 -2.54 8.58 -11.32
N LYS A 85 -2.11 8.99 -12.53
CA LYS A 85 -1.68 10.38 -12.80
C LYS A 85 -2.83 11.39 -12.71
N MET A 86 -4.09 10.94 -12.67
CA MET A 86 -5.24 11.81 -12.48
C MET A 86 -5.40 12.26 -11.01
N LEU A 87 -4.67 11.65 -10.07
CA LEU A 87 -4.61 12.14 -8.69
C LEU A 87 -3.94 13.51 -8.63
N LYS A 88 -4.53 14.41 -7.85
CA LYS A 88 -3.98 15.76 -7.59
C LYS A 88 -2.91 15.78 -6.50
N VAL A 89 -2.63 14.63 -5.90
CA VAL A 89 -1.79 14.45 -4.71
C VAL A 89 -0.69 13.43 -5.01
N PRO A 90 0.45 13.46 -4.30
CA PRO A 90 1.51 12.48 -4.50
C PRO A 90 1.03 11.06 -4.20
N VAL A 91 1.54 10.10 -4.97
CA VAL A 91 1.29 8.67 -4.77
C VAL A 91 2.59 8.00 -4.35
N HIS A 92 2.52 7.24 -3.26
CA HIS A 92 3.61 6.43 -2.77
C HIS A 92 3.35 4.97 -3.13
N HIS A 93 4.26 4.39 -3.91
CA HIS A 93 4.15 3.02 -4.41
C HIS A 93 4.99 2.06 -3.59
N THR A 94 4.39 1.00 -3.06
CA THR A 94 5.14 -0.19 -2.63
C THR A 94 5.15 -1.24 -3.74
N TRP A 95 6.09 -2.19 -3.68
CA TRP A 95 6.18 -3.27 -4.66
C TRP A 95 5.68 -4.57 -4.03
N GLY A 96 4.72 -5.20 -4.70
CA GLY A 96 4.17 -6.50 -4.37
C GLY A 96 4.81 -7.62 -5.20
N ASN A 97 4.30 -8.85 -5.05
CA ASN A 97 4.81 -9.99 -5.81
C ASN A 97 4.49 -9.84 -7.29
N HIS A 98 3.35 -9.22 -7.64
CA HIS A 98 2.99 -9.06 -9.05
C HIS A 98 3.96 -8.12 -9.78
N GLU A 99 4.52 -7.10 -9.13
CA GLU A 99 5.64 -6.35 -9.70
C GLU A 99 6.84 -7.25 -9.96
N PHE A 100 7.23 -8.12 -9.01
CA PHE A 100 8.39 -8.99 -9.17
C PHE A 100 8.18 -10.20 -10.08
N TYR A 101 6.92 -10.58 -10.37
CA TYR A 101 6.59 -11.55 -11.41
C TYR A 101 6.80 -10.98 -12.81
N ASN A 102 6.62 -9.66 -12.98
CA ASN A 102 6.63 -9.01 -14.29
C ASN A 102 7.92 -8.22 -14.57
N PHE A 103 8.60 -7.73 -13.53
CA PHE A 103 9.70 -6.80 -13.67
C PHE A 103 10.90 -7.17 -12.79
N SER A 104 12.10 -6.89 -13.30
CA SER A 104 13.31 -6.98 -12.49
C SER A 104 13.40 -5.81 -11.51
N ARG A 105 14.15 -6.01 -10.41
CA ARG A 105 14.40 -4.95 -9.41
C ARG A 105 15.08 -3.72 -10.03
N ASP A 106 16.00 -3.96 -10.95
CA ASP A 106 16.67 -2.93 -11.74
C ASP A 106 15.69 -2.12 -12.58
N TYR A 107 14.71 -2.78 -13.21
CA TYR A 107 13.65 -2.09 -13.94
C TYR A 107 12.80 -1.26 -12.99
N LEU A 108 12.31 -1.85 -11.88
CA LEU A 108 11.47 -1.17 -10.91
C LEU A 108 12.15 0.09 -10.35
N THR A 109 13.45 0.00 -10.05
CA THR A 109 14.27 1.12 -9.54
C THR A 109 14.37 2.29 -10.54
N ARG A 110 14.29 2.01 -11.85
CA ARG A 110 14.31 3.03 -12.91
C ARG A 110 12.92 3.41 -13.42
N SER A 111 11.87 2.80 -12.88
CA SER A 111 10.50 2.99 -13.34
C SER A 111 9.76 4.09 -12.58
N LYS A 112 8.55 4.41 -13.04
CA LYS A 112 7.62 5.32 -12.35
C LYS A 112 7.10 4.76 -11.01
N LEU A 113 7.29 3.45 -10.76
CA LEU A 113 6.94 2.80 -9.49
C LEU A 113 7.99 3.06 -8.41
N ASN A 114 9.17 3.61 -8.74
CA ASN A 114 10.12 4.09 -7.74
C ASN A 114 9.74 5.50 -7.29
N THR A 115 9.09 5.58 -6.14
CA THR A 115 8.65 6.86 -5.53
C THR A 115 9.54 7.32 -4.39
N ARG A 116 10.74 6.73 -4.26
CA ARG A 116 11.70 7.08 -3.21
C ARG A 116 12.13 8.54 -3.24
N PHE A 117 12.07 9.21 -4.39
CA PHE A 117 12.36 10.64 -4.48
C PHE A 117 11.42 11.53 -3.63
N LEU A 118 10.30 10.98 -3.13
CA LEU A 118 9.39 11.63 -2.18
C LEU A 118 9.86 11.48 -0.71
N GLU A 119 11.02 10.88 -0.45
CA GLU A 119 11.53 10.69 0.91
C GLU A 119 11.94 12.00 1.59
N ASP A 120 11.72 12.07 2.91
CA ASP A 120 12.29 13.14 3.71
C ASP A 120 13.79 12.91 3.91
N ARG A 121 14.60 13.96 3.76
CA ARG A 121 16.04 13.89 4.03
C ARG A 121 16.28 13.74 5.54
N ILE A 122 16.91 12.63 5.94
CA ILE A 122 17.58 12.51 7.23
C ILE A 122 19.08 12.66 7.02
N VAL A 123 19.76 13.29 7.98
CA VAL A 123 21.22 13.27 8.05
C VAL A 123 21.67 11.82 8.19
N HIS A 124 22.25 11.25 7.14
CA HIS A 124 22.73 9.87 7.17
C HIS A 124 23.79 9.71 8.24
N HIS A 125 23.56 8.82 9.21
CA HIS A 125 24.62 8.36 10.10
C HIS A 125 25.47 7.35 9.32
N PRO A 126 26.81 7.41 9.37
CA PRO A 126 27.68 6.50 8.62
C PRO A 126 27.37 5.02 8.84
N GLU A 127 26.92 4.66 10.04
CA GLU A 127 26.54 3.28 10.42
C GLU A 127 25.17 2.83 9.88
N THR A 128 24.36 3.77 9.37
CA THR A 128 23.03 3.50 8.80
C THR A 128 23.02 3.58 7.27
N ILE A 129 24.19 3.82 6.66
CA ILE A 129 24.33 3.78 5.20
C ILE A 129 24.28 2.30 4.80
N PRO A 130 23.25 1.87 4.06
CA PRO A 130 23.12 0.48 3.70
C PRO A 130 24.21 0.08 2.71
N SER A 131 24.70 -1.15 2.87
CA SER A 131 25.73 -1.74 2.02
C SER A 131 25.23 -2.09 0.62
N GLU A 132 23.92 -2.14 0.41
CA GLU A 132 23.27 -2.51 -0.84
C GLU A 132 22.12 -1.57 -1.19
N ASN A 133 21.75 -1.55 -2.48
CA ASN A 133 20.56 -0.85 -2.93
C ASN A 133 19.30 -1.55 -2.42
N TYR A 134 18.45 -0.80 -1.73
CA TYR A 134 17.18 -1.25 -1.17
C TYR A 134 16.08 -0.24 -1.50
N TYR A 135 14.85 -0.72 -1.55
CA TYR A 135 13.67 0.10 -1.74
C TYR A 135 12.92 0.21 -0.42
N ALA A 136 13.35 1.13 0.43
CA ALA A 136 12.59 1.56 1.57
C ALA A 136 12.90 3.02 1.85
N TYR A 137 11.89 3.77 2.29
CA TYR A 137 12.02 5.18 2.59
C TYR A 137 10.95 5.61 3.57
N HIS A 138 11.07 6.82 4.11
CA HIS A 138 10.07 7.37 5.00
C HIS A 138 9.73 8.80 4.62
N PHE A 139 8.61 9.29 5.13
CA PHE A 139 8.24 10.71 5.06
C PHE A 139 7.28 11.09 6.20
N VAL A 140 7.15 12.38 6.47
CA VAL A 140 6.33 12.98 7.53
C VAL A 140 5.14 13.68 6.87
N PRO A 141 3.96 13.02 6.77
CA PRO A 141 2.77 13.64 6.18
C PRO A 141 2.15 14.74 7.06
N PHE A 142 2.42 14.70 8.36
CA PHE A 142 1.89 15.63 9.37
C PHE A 142 2.82 15.64 10.59
N PRO A 143 2.94 16.76 11.35
CA PRO A 143 3.76 16.80 12.55
C PRO A 143 3.45 15.65 13.51
N LYS A 144 4.50 14.96 13.98
CA LYS A 144 4.44 13.77 14.85
C LYS A 144 3.96 12.48 14.19
N PHE A 145 3.65 12.47 12.89
CA PHE A 145 3.35 11.26 12.13
C PHE A 145 4.45 10.97 11.12
N ARG A 146 4.82 9.70 10.98
CA ARG A 146 5.83 9.25 10.02
C ARG A 146 5.33 7.98 9.35
N PHE A 147 5.34 7.99 8.02
CA PHE A 147 5.19 6.78 7.24
C PHE A 147 6.55 6.19 6.91
N ILE A 148 6.65 4.87 7.01
CA ILE A 148 7.83 4.08 6.65
C ILE A 148 7.36 3.06 5.62
N LEU A 149 7.84 3.20 4.40
CA LEU A 149 7.54 2.30 3.31
C LEU A 149 8.66 1.27 3.22
N LEU A 150 8.27 0.01 3.35
CA LEU A 150 9.17 -1.14 3.33
C LEU A 150 8.93 -1.97 2.08
N ASN A 151 10.01 -2.52 1.52
CA ASN A 151 9.90 -3.59 0.52
C ASN A 151 9.86 -4.95 1.23
N ALA A 152 8.67 -5.54 1.28
CA ALA A 152 8.46 -6.87 1.86
C ALA A 152 9.18 -8.01 1.10
N TYR A 153 9.73 -7.72 -0.07
CA TYR A 153 10.50 -8.64 -0.91
C TYR A 153 12.00 -8.29 -0.93
N ASP A 154 12.50 -7.58 0.09
CA ASP A 154 13.95 -7.39 0.24
C ASP A 154 14.62 -8.75 0.45
N LEU A 155 14.13 -9.57 1.37
CA LEU A 155 14.48 -10.98 1.50
C LEU A 155 13.45 -11.85 0.77
N SER A 156 13.70 -12.13 -0.50
CA SER A 156 12.84 -12.97 -1.32
C SER A 156 13.62 -13.72 -2.40
N VAL A 157 13.03 -14.81 -2.88
CA VAL A 157 13.48 -15.49 -4.11
C VAL A 157 12.97 -14.76 -5.38
N LEU A 158 11.99 -13.85 -5.24
CA LEU A 158 11.46 -13.04 -6.32
C LEU A 158 12.28 -11.75 -6.50
N GLY A 159 12.52 -11.38 -7.76
CA GLY A 159 13.23 -10.13 -8.08
C GLY A 159 14.67 -10.08 -7.57
N VAL A 160 15.30 -11.23 -7.32
CA VAL A 160 16.71 -11.37 -6.92
C VAL A 160 17.41 -12.29 -7.93
N ASP A 161 18.64 -11.94 -8.31
CA ASP A 161 19.46 -12.78 -9.21
C ASP A 161 19.71 -14.15 -8.57
N GLN A 162 19.38 -15.22 -9.30
CA GLN A 162 19.52 -16.62 -8.83
C GLN A 162 20.97 -17.01 -8.52
N SER A 163 21.94 -16.33 -9.14
CA SER A 163 23.38 -16.53 -8.89
C SER A 163 23.87 -15.83 -7.62
N SER A 164 23.10 -14.92 -7.04
CA SER A 164 23.53 -14.11 -5.90
C SER A 164 23.53 -14.90 -4.58
N PRO A 165 24.43 -14.57 -3.63
CA PRO A 165 24.40 -15.13 -2.27
C PRO A 165 23.05 -14.89 -1.57
N LYS A 166 22.44 -13.72 -1.81
CA LYS A 166 21.13 -13.34 -1.24
C LYS A 166 20.01 -14.29 -1.69
N TYR A 167 19.99 -14.69 -2.96
CA TYR A 167 19.02 -15.67 -3.45
C TYR A 167 19.23 -17.03 -2.80
N GLN A 168 20.48 -17.51 -2.70
CA GLN A 168 20.79 -18.79 -2.07
C GLN A 168 20.36 -18.82 -0.59
N GLN A 169 20.58 -17.72 0.13
CA GLN A 169 20.11 -17.55 1.51
C GLN A 169 18.57 -17.57 1.59
N CYS A 170 17.88 -16.81 0.73
CA CYS A 170 16.42 -16.77 0.72
C CYS A 170 15.81 -18.13 0.34
N MET A 171 16.41 -18.84 -0.62
CA MET A 171 15.96 -20.17 -1.04
C MET A 171 16.16 -21.19 0.08
N LYS A 172 17.26 -21.11 0.82
CA LYS A 172 17.49 -21.96 2.01
C LYS A 172 16.39 -21.73 3.06
N ILE A 173 16.14 -20.49 3.45
CA ILE A 173 15.09 -20.13 4.42
C ILE A 173 13.72 -20.62 3.94
N LEU A 174 13.40 -20.41 2.66
CA LEU A 174 12.14 -20.83 2.07
C LEU A 174 11.98 -22.35 2.11
N ARG A 175 13.00 -23.12 1.72
CA ARG A 175 12.96 -24.60 1.71
C ARG A 175 12.94 -25.21 3.11
N GLU A 176 13.53 -24.54 4.10
CA GLU A 176 13.45 -24.95 5.51
C GLU A 176 12.01 -24.90 6.04
N HIS A 177 11.17 -23.97 5.54
CA HIS A 177 9.82 -23.73 6.06
C HIS A 177 8.69 -24.14 5.10
N ASN A 178 8.98 -24.30 3.81
CA ASN A 178 7.99 -24.66 2.78
C ASN A 178 8.43 -25.96 2.06
N PRO A 179 7.82 -27.12 2.42
CA PRO A 179 8.16 -28.40 1.80
C PRO A 179 7.54 -28.59 0.41
N ASN A 180 6.73 -27.65 -0.08
CA ASN A 180 6.07 -27.79 -1.37
C ASN A 180 7.05 -27.73 -2.55
N THR A 181 6.79 -28.52 -3.58
CA THR A 181 7.55 -28.46 -4.86
C THR A 181 7.28 -27.13 -5.57
N GLU A 182 6.02 -26.72 -5.60
CA GLU A 182 5.56 -25.43 -6.11
C GLU A 182 5.75 -24.33 -5.05
N LEU A 183 6.80 -23.54 -5.21
CA LEU A 183 7.17 -22.48 -4.26
C LEU A 183 6.24 -21.26 -4.31
N ASN A 184 5.43 -21.14 -5.37
CA ASN A 184 4.40 -20.09 -5.50
C ASN A 184 3.15 -20.39 -4.66
N MET A 185 3.02 -21.60 -4.11
CA MET A 185 1.92 -21.95 -3.22
C MET A 185 2.25 -21.53 -1.78
N MET A 186 1.83 -20.31 -1.46
CA MET A 186 1.44 -19.84 -0.13
C MET A 186 2.52 -19.90 0.97
N LEU A 187 3.20 -18.77 1.19
CA LEU A 187 3.16 -18.05 2.47
C LEU A 187 3.90 -16.70 2.34
N LEU A 188 3.24 -15.65 1.86
CA LEU A 188 3.68 -14.30 2.19
C LEU A 188 2.93 -13.86 3.45
N PHE A 189 3.33 -14.42 4.59
CA PHE A 189 3.03 -13.85 5.90
C PHE A 189 3.79 -12.52 5.98
N LEU A 190 3.30 -11.46 5.32
CA LEU A 190 3.67 -10.07 5.61
C LEU A 190 2.76 -9.02 4.94
N PHE A 191 1.56 -9.37 4.44
CA PHE A 191 0.62 -8.38 3.89
C PHE A 191 0.00 -7.42 4.92
N LEU A 192 0.42 -7.48 6.20
CA LEU A 192 -0.09 -6.63 7.27
C LEU A 192 0.97 -5.78 7.98
N SER A 193 2.26 -5.87 7.62
CA SER A 193 3.29 -5.09 8.33
C SER A 193 3.46 -3.66 7.81
N THR A 194 2.91 -3.32 6.65
CA THR A 194 3.11 -1.98 6.03
C THR A 194 2.31 -0.87 6.72
N LEU A 195 1.45 -1.20 7.70
CA LEU A 195 0.73 -0.21 8.51
C LEU A 195 0.93 -0.47 10.02
N CYS A 196 2.16 -0.66 10.48
CA CYS A 196 2.45 -0.78 11.91
C CYS A 196 2.44 0.61 12.59
N CYS A 197 1.25 1.16 12.81
CA CYS A 197 0.83 2.15 13.84
C CYS A 197 -0.33 3.00 13.32
N LEU A 198 -1.55 2.46 13.32
CA LEU A 198 -2.75 3.30 13.32
C LEU A 198 -3.81 2.70 14.24
N HIS A 199 -4.06 3.34 15.37
CA HIS A 199 -5.31 3.19 16.09
C HIS A 199 -6.33 4.08 15.36
N CYS A 200 -7.12 3.50 14.46
CA CYS A 200 -8.14 4.23 13.71
C CYS A 200 -9.49 4.15 14.41
N GLN A 201 -10.05 5.31 14.75
CA GLN A 201 -11.48 5.47 15.05
C GLN A 201 -12.10 6.31 13.93
N GLY A 202 -12.97 5.69 13.12
CA GLY A 202 -13.67 6.35 12.01
C GLY A 202 -13.12 5.98 10.64
N SER A 203 -13.68 4.93 10.03
CA SER A 203 -13.43 4.55 8.63
C SER A 203 -14.77 4.48 7.88
N SER A 204 -14.91 5.20 6.77
CA SER A 204 -15.95 4.92 5.78
C SER A 204 -15.45 3.78 4.88
N LEU A 205 -15.89 2.56 5.17
CA LEU A 205 -15.58 1.37 4.38
C LEU A 205 -16.58 1.27 3.22
N LEU A 206 -16.14 1.59 2.00
CA LEU A 206 -16.77 1.06 0.79
C LEU A 206 -16.12 -0.28 0.49
N SER A 207 -16.59 -1.35 1.12
CA SER A 207 -16.05 -2.69 0.91
C SER A 207 -16.65 -3.33 -0.34
N HIS A 208 -15.83 -3.52 -1.38
CA HIS A 208 -16.05 -4.55 -2.40
C HIS A 208 -14.88 -5.55 -2.36
N PRO A 209 -15.15 -6.87 -2.46
CA PRO A 209 -14.26 -7.94 -1.99
C PRO A 209 -12.97 -8.16 -2.80
N SER A 210 -12.60 -7.24 -3.71
CA SER A 210 -11.40 -7.37 -4.54
C SER A 210 -10.52 -6.13 -4.59
N LEU A 211 -10.97 -4.99 -4.07
CA LEU A 211 -10.15 -3.79 -3.97
C LEU A 211 -10.42 -3.12 -2.62
N MET A 212 -9.39 -2.98 -1.80
CA MET A 212 -9.50 -2.27 -0.53
C MET A 212 -9.16 -0.80 -0.76
N VAL A 213 -10.20 0.05 -0.80
CA VAL A 213 -10.07 1.50 -0.78
C VAL A 213 -10.38 1.97 0.62
N ILE A 214 -9.42 2.60 1.28
CA ILE A 214 -9.60 3.14 2.62
C ILE A 214 -9.26 4.63 2.60
N SER A 215 -10.21 5.47 2.98
CA SER A 215 -9.92 6.85 3.36
C SER A 215 -9.75 6.86 4.87
N LEU A 216 -8.54 7.19 5.35
CA LEU A 216 -8.21 7.22 6.76
C LEU A 216 -8.14 8.66 7.24
N THR A 217 -8.99 8.96 8.23
CA THR A 217 -8.97 10.21 8.97
C THR A 217 -8.45 9.93 10.38
N LEU A 218 -7.47 10.73 10.80
CA LEU A 218 -6.96 10.67 12.17
C LEU A 218 -7.46 11.88 12.96
N SER A 219 -8.11 11.58 14.08
CA SER A 219 -8.58 12.54 15.07
C SER A 219 -7.76 12.41 16.35
N PRO A 220 -7.60 13.48 17.15
CA PRO A 220 -6.91 13.39 18.43
C PRO A 220 -7.65 12.42 19.36
N SER A 221 -6.94 11.40 19.87
CA SER A 221 -7.40 10.62 21.01
C SER A 221 -7.11 11.41 22.28
N TYR A 222 -8.14 11.86 23.00
CA TYR A 222 -7.98 12.34 24.36
C TYR A 222 -7.57 11.16 25.24
N GLY A 223 -6.31 11.16 25.71
CA GLY A 223 -5.73 10.20 26.63
C GLY A 223 -4.61 10.85 27.41
#